data_AF-A0A1M4YF86-F1
#
_entry.id   AF-A0A1M4YF86-F1
#
_cell.length_a   1.000
_cell.length_b   1.000
_cell.length_c   1.000
_cell.angle_alpha   90.00
_cell.angle_beta   90.00
_cell.angle_gamma   90.00
#
_symmetry.space_group_name_H-M   'P 1'
#
loop_
_entity.id
_entity.type
_entity.pdbx_description
1 polymer ?
#
loop_
_entity_poly.entity_id
_entity_poly.type
_entity_poly.pdbx_seq_one_letter_code
_entity_poly.pdbx_strand_id
1 'polypeptide(L)' 'MTGTPFDPRMLESLVCPRTQGQLRYDADRQELISKAANLAFPVRDGIPVMLVDEARALDA' A
#
# COMPACT_ATOMS: atom_id res chain seq x y z
N MET A 1 5.66 -30.14 -5.89
CA MET A 1 5.72 -29.24 -4.72
C MET A 1 6.97 -28.38 -4.85
N THR A 2 6.91 -27.36 -5.69
CA THR A 2 8.02 -26.43 -5.93
C THR A 2 7.51 -25.06 -5.57
N GLY A 3 8.08 -24.46 -4.53
CA GLY A 3 7.79 -23.09 -4.13
C GLY A 3 8.22 -22.13 -5.24
N THR A 4 7.27 -21.37 -5.75
CA THR A 4 7.55 -20.30 -6.72
C THR A 4 8.18 -19.13 -5.98
N PRO A 5 9.36 -18.65 -6.40
CA PRO A 5 9.94 -17.43 -5.87
C PRO A 5 9.06 -16.24 -6.28
N PHE A 6 8.65 -15.44 -5.28
CA PHE A 6 7.98 -14.15 -5.40
C PHE A 6 7.95 -13.53 -6.82
N ASP A 7 6.78 -13.57 -7.45
CA ASP A 7 6.53 -13.00 -8.78
C ASP A 7 6.19 -11.50 -8.65
N PRO A 8 6.92 -10.57 -9.27
CA PRO A 8 6.66 -9.12 -9.17
C PRO A 8 5.31 -8.70 -9.77
N ARG A 9 4.69 -9.54 -10.61
CA ARG A 9 3.31 -9.33 -11.09
C ARG A 9 2.24 -9.61 -10.05
N MET A 10 2.58 -10.36 -9.00
CA MET A 10 1.71 -10.53 -7.83
C MET A 10 1.64 -9.23 -7.01
N LEU A 11 2.68 -8.39 -7.11
CA LEU A 11 2.74 -7.08 -6.46
C LEU A 11 1.82 -6.03 -7.13
N GLU A 12 1.49 -6.23 -8.41
CA GLU A 12 0.54 -5.40 -9.17
C GLU A 12 -0.93 -5.64 -8.75
N SER A 13 -1.16 -6.68 -7.95
CA SER A 13 -2.46 -7.00 -7.34
C SER A 13 -2.59 -6.45 -5.90
N LEU A 14 -1.65 -5.62 -5.43
CA LEU A 14 -1.80 -4.86 -4.18
C LEU A 14 -2.80 -3.72 -4.38
N VAL A 15 -4.06 -4.12 -4.44
CA VAL A 15 -5.21 -3.23 -4.39
C VAL A 15 -5.55 -2.92 -2.94
N CYS A 16 -6.02 -1.71 -2.68
CA CYS A 16 -6.42 -1.30 -1.34
C CYS A 16 -7.52 -2.24 -0.82
N PRO A 17 -7.38 -2.89 0.35
CA PRO A 17 -8.33 -3.92 0.81
C PRO A 17 -9.75 -3.39 1.08
N ARG A 18 -9.91 -2.06 1.13
CA ARG A 18 -11.19 -1.37 1.34
C ARG A 18 -11.90 -0.95 0.06
N THR A 19 -11.16 -0.50 -0.94
CA THR A 19 -11.71 0.11 -2.17
C THR A 19 -11.40 -0.69 -3.42
N GLN A 20 -10.54 -1.71 -3.31
CA GLN A 20 -9.91 -2.41 -4.42
C GLN A 20 -9.23 -1.46 -5.42
N GLY A 21 -8.91 -0.24 -4.96
CA GLY A 21 -8.34 0.82 -5.77
C GLY A 21 -6.81 0.76 -5.82
N GLN A 22 -6.25 1.45 -6.80
CA GLN A 22 -4.81 1.58 -6.98
C GLN A 22 -4.18 2.36 -5.81
N LEU A 23 -3.16 1.78 -5.19
CA LEU A 23 -2.31 2.45 -4.21
C LEU A 23 -1.14 3.11 -4.95
N ARG A 24 -0.89 4.38 -4.65
CA ARG A 24 0.26 5.11 -5.17
C ARG A 24 1.37 5.07 -4.13
N TYR A 25 2.47 4.40 -4.46
CA TYR A 25 3.66 4.47 -3.62
C TYR A 25 4.35 5.83 -3.78
N ASP A 26 4.57 6.50 -2.66
CA ASP A 26 5.35 7.71 -2.53
C ASP A 26 6.72 7.34 -1.97
N ALA A 27 7.73 7.35 -2.84
CA ALA A 27 9.10 6.99 -2.47
C ALA A 27 9.79 8.08 -1.62
N ASP A 28 9.33 9.32 -1.72
CA ASP A 28 9.91 10.47 -0.99
C ASP A 28 9.55 10.38 0.49
N ARG A 29 8.29 10.00 0.77
CA ARG A 29 7.75 9.88 2.12
C ARG A 29 7.64 8.44 2.62
N GLN A 30 8.06 7.48 1.79
CA GLN A 30 7.93 6.03 2.03
C GLN A 30 6.51 5.67 2.51
N GLU A 31 5.48 6.04 1.77
CA GLU A 31 4.08 5.77 2.13
C GLU A 31 3.26 5.31 0.92
N LEU A 32 2.23 4.50 1.15
CA LEU A 32 1.26 4.06 0.16
C LEU A 32 0.01 4.93 0.26
N ILE A 33 -0.17 5.81 -0.72
CA ILE A 33 -1.29 6.73 -0.83
C ILE A 33 -2.47 6.05 -1.53
N SER A 34 -3.58 5.93 -0.82
CA SER A 34 -4.88 5.55 -1.37
C SER A 34 -5.72 6.79 -1.63
N LYS A 35 -5.78 7.25 -2.88
CA LYS A 35 -6.66 8.38 -3.27
C LYS A 35 -8.14 8.04 -3.09
N ALA A 36 -8.53 6.78 -3.31
CA ALA A 36 -9.91 6.34 -3.18
C ALA A 36 -10.40 6.37 -1.72
N ALA A 37 -9.50 6.13 -0.76
CA ALA A 37 -9.81 6.18 0.66
C ALA A 37 -9.41 7.51 1.33
N ASN A 38 -8.71 8.41 0.61
CA ASN A 38 -8.03 9.59 1.16
C ASN A 38 -7.17 9.26 2.39
N LEU A 39 -6.42 8.16 2.31
CA LEU A 39 -5.56 7.67 3.38
C LEU A 39 -4.17 7.36 2.82
N ALA A 40 -3.13 7.66 3.59
CA ALA A 40 -1.75 7.31 3.31
C ALA A 40 -1.22 6.36 4.37
N PHE A 41 -0.77 5.18 3.94
CA PHE A 41 -0.24 4.13 4.81
C PHE A 41 1.28 4.21 4.86
N PRO A 42 1.91 4.45 6.02
CA PRO A 42 3.36 4.54 6.10
C PRO A 42 4.04 3.18 5.84
N VAL A 43 5.25 3.21 5.28
CA VAL A 43 6.12 2.04 5.09
C VAL A 43 7.28 2.14 6.08
N ARG A 44 7.41 1.13 6.95
CA ARG A 44 8.44 1.06 7.99
C ARG A 44 9.29 -0.19 7.75
N ASP A 45 10.61 -0.03 7.64
CA ASP A 45 11.54 -1.15 7.36
C ASP A 45 11.19 -1.93 6.08
N GLY A 46 10.60 -1.25 5.08
CA GLY A 46 10.12 -1.88 3.85
C GLY A 46 8.80 -2.66 3.99
N ILE A 47 8.18 -2.65 5.17
CA ILE A 47 6.88 -3.27 5.42
C ILE A 47 5.78 -2.19 5.40
N PRO A 48 4.79 -2.29 4.50
CA PRO A 48 3.67 -1.35 4.47
C PRO A 48 2.73 -1.59 5.66
N VAL A 49 2.54 -0.55 6.47
CA VAL A 49 1.64 -0.59 7.62
C VAL A 49 0.22 -0.30 7.15
N MET A 50 -0.51 -1.35 6.78
CA MET A 50 -1.91 -1.26 6.35
C MET A 50 -2.90 -1.17 7.53
N LEU A 51 -2.54 -0.43 8.58
CA LEU A 51 -3.43 -0.17 9.72
C LEU A 51 -4.10 1.19 9.51
N VAL A 52 -5.42 1.22 9.62
CA VAL A 52 -6.20 2.47 9.45
C VAL A 52 -5.88 3.49 10.55
N ASP A 53 -5.53 3.01 11.74
CA ASP A 53 -5.16 3.85 12.89
C ASP A 53 -3.84 4.60 12.67
N GLU A 54 -2.89 3.95 11.99
CA GLU A 54 -1.59 4.52 11.60
C GLU A 54 -1.66 5.25 10.25
N ALA A 55 -2.76 5.10 9.52
CA ALA A 55 -2.93 5.71 8.22
C ALA A 55 -3.18 7.21 8.37
N ARG A 56 -2.36 8.01 7.72
CA ARG A 56 -2.52 9.46 7.69
C ARG A 56 -3.67 9.83 6.76
N ALA A 57 -4.66 10.57 7.26
CA ALA A 57 -5.67 11.17 6.40
C ALA A 57 -5.02 12.18 5.44
N LEU A 58 -5.31 12.01 4.15
CA LEU A 58 -4.98 13.00 3.14
C LEU A 58 -6.10 14.04 3.18
N ASP A 59 -5.84 15.12 3.91
CA ASP A 59 -6.68 16.32 3.87
C ASP A 59 -6.60 16.88 2.44
N ALA A 60 -7.76 16.99 1.78
CA ALA A 60 -7.87 17.38 0.38
C ALA A 60 -7.73 18.90 0.21
#